data_AF-A0A6B2DKC1-F1
#
_entry.id   AF-A0A6B2DKC1-F1
#
_cell.length_a   1.000
_cell.length_b   1.000
_cell.length_c   1.000
_cell.angle_alpha   90.00
_cell.angle_beta   90.00
_cell.angle_gamma   90.00
#
_symmetry.space_group_name_H-M   'P 1'
#
loop_
_entity.id
_entity.type
_entity.pdbx_description
1 polymer ?
#
loop_
_entity_poly.entity_id
_entity_poly.type
_entity_poly.pdbx_seq_one_letter_code
_entity_poly.pdbx_strand_id
1 'polypeptide(L)'
;TAAAPDLGNAGIGLLAAALVLLVTFGSLTCVLLPVLTAAVSVGCALAVVTLLSHVMTVPKISTEIAALLGLGVGVDYALFVLTRYRQGRGDGAPPADALAAAAATSGRSVVFAGVTVCVSLAGLLTVGMPFLDGIAVAAAVSVLLTALAALT
;
A
#
# COMPACT_ATOMS: atom_id res chain seq x y z
N THR A 1 -3.19 -13.79 20.24
CA THR A 1 -3.51 -14.54 19.01
C THR A 1 -4.04 -13.54 17.99
N ALA A 2 -3.32 -13.33 16.89
CA ALA A 2 -3.78 -12.44 15.83
C ALA A 2 -5.03 -13.06 15.18
N ALA A 3 -6.20 -12.48 15.47
CA ALA A 3 -7.44 -12.86 14.80
C ALA A 3 -7.40 -12.33 13.37
N ALA A 4 -7.81 -13.16 12.40
CA ALA A 4 -7.92 -12.76 11.01
C ALA A 4 -8.82 -11.51 10.91
N PRO A 5 -8.47 -10.53 10.05
CA PRO A 5 -9.28 -9.32 9.88
C PRO A 5 -10.70 -9.69 9.42
N ASP A 6 -11.72 -8.97 9.87
CA ASP A 6 -13.10 -9.17 9.44
C ASP A 6 -13.25 -8.80 7.95
N LEU A 7 -13.06 -9.79 7.06
CA LEU A 7 -13.11 -9.64 5.61
C LEU A 7 -14.46 -9.12 5.09
N GLY A 8 -15.54 -9.20 5.88
CA GLY A 8 -16.87 -8.72 5.49
C GLY A 8 -16.90 -7.23 5.17
N ASN A 9 -16.34 -6.39 6.04
CA ASN A 9 -16.31 -4.94 5.83
C ASN A 9 -15.18 -4.52 4.87
N ALA A 10 -14.03 -5.19 4.94
CA ALA A 10 -12.91 -4.94 4.03
C ALA A 10 -13.28 -5.28 2.57
N GLY A 11 -14.06 -6.34 2.36
CA GLY A 11 -14.54 -6.75 1.04
C GLY A 11 -15.48 -5.71 0.40
N ILE A 12 -16.34 -5.08 1.20
CA ILE A 12 -17.21 -3.99 0.73
C ILE A 12 -16.36 -2.78 0.32
N GLY A 13 -15.36 -2.41 1.12
CA GLY A 13 -14.42 -1.33 0.80
C GLY A 13 -13.64 -1.61 -0.50
N LEU A 14 -13.16 -2.85 -0.68
CA LEU A 14 -12.44 -3.26 -1.87
C LEU A 14 -13.33 -3.26 -3.13
N LEU A 15 -14.59 -3.71 -3.00
CA LEU A 15 -15.58 -3.65 -4.07
C LEU A 15 -15.92 -2.21 -4.45
N ALA A 16 -16.12 -1.34 -3.47
CA ALA A 16 -16.37 0.09 -3.70
C ALA A 16 -15.17 0.75 -4.41
N ALA A 17 -13.94 0.49 -3.95
CA ALA A 17 -12.73 0.96 -4.62
C ALA A 17 -12.65 0.44 -6.06
N ALA A 18 -12.86 -0.85 -6.28
CA ALA A 18 -12.85 -1.45 -7.62
C ALA A 18 -13.90 -0.81 -8.56
N LEU A 19 -15.09 -0.50 -8.06
CA LEU A 19 -16.12 0.22 -8.82
C LEU A 19 -15.70 1.64 -9.18
N VAL A 20 -15.15 2.39 -8.23
CA VAL A 20 -14.63 3.75 -8.51
C VAL A 20 -13.55 3.69 -9.59
N LEU A 21 -12.61 2.76 -9.49
CA LEU A 21 -11.55 2.58 -10.49
C LEU A 21 -12.09 2.16 -11.85
N LEU A 22 -13.12 1.31 -11.88
CA LEU A 22 -13.76 0.89 -13.12
C LEU A 22 -14.38 2.09 -13.84
N VAL A 23 -15.04 2.98 -13.09
CA VAL A 23 -15.61 4.22 -13.63
C VAL A 23 -14.51 5.18 -14.09
N THR A 24 -13.40 5.29 -13.36
CA THR A 24 -12.30 6.22 -13.70
C THR A 24 -11.51 5.77 -14.94
N PHE A 25 -11.17 4.48 -15.04
CA PHE A 25 -10.27 3.98 -16.09
C PHE A 25 -10.99 3.29 -17.26
N GLY A 26 -12.27 2.92 -17.08
CA GLY A 26 -13.08 2.25 -18.10
C GLY A 26 -12.55 0.88 -18.54
N SER A 27 -11.54 0.33 -17.85
CA SER A 27 -10.83 -0.88 -18.25
C SER A 27 -10.59 -1.78 -17.05
N LEU A 28 -11.05 -3.03 -17.15
CA LEU A 28 -10.95 -4.02 -16.07
C LEU A 28 -9.51 -4.29 -15.64
N THR A 29 -8.58 -4.32 -16.61
CA THR A 29 -7.14 -4.56 -16.34
C THR A 29 -6.53 -3.47 -15.48
N CYS A 30 -6.97 -2.23 -15.65
CA CYS A 30 -6.48 -1.08 -14.86
C CYS A 30 -7.06 -1.02 -13.46
N VAL A 31 -8.16 -1.71 -13.20
CA VAL A 31 -8.68 -1.92 -11.85
C VAL A 31 -7.94 -3.06 -11.17
N LEU A 32 -7.79 -4.17 -11.89
CA LEU A 32 -7.28 -5.41 -11.32
C LEU A 32 -5.81 -5.28 -10.92
N LEU A 33 -4.98 -4.62 -11.73
CA LEU A 33 -3.56 -4.45 -11.43
C LEU A 33 -3.32 -3.75 -10.06
N PRO A 34 -3.82 -2.52 -9.81
CA PRO A 34 -3.65 -1.84 -8.52
C PRO A 34 -4.25 -2.59 -7.33
N VAL A 35 -5.43 -3.19 -7.52
CA VAL A 35 -6.12 -3.91 -6.45
C VAL A 35 -5.35 -5.16 -6.05
N LEU A 36 -4.86 -5.94 -7.02
CA LEU A 36 -4.07 -7.14 -6.74
C LEU A 36 -2.72 -6.80 -6.12
N THR A 37 -2.01 -5.79 -6.63
CA THR A 37 -0.71 -5.38 -6.06
C THR A 37 -0.86 -4.91 -4.61
N ALA A 38 -1.90 -4.11 -4.32
CA ALA A 38 -2.20 -3.67 -2.97
C ALA A 38 -2.59 -4.86 -2.06
N ALA A 39 -3.48 -5.74 -2.51
CA ALA A 39 -3.92 -6.89 -1.72
C ALA A 39 -2.77 -7.86 -1.39
N VAL A 40 -1.91 -8.17 -2.37
CA VAL A 40 -0.75 -9.05 -2.17
C VAL A 40 0.25 -8.41 -1.20
N SER A 41 0.58 -7.13 -1.38
CA SER A 41 1.52 -6.44 -0.49
C SER A 41 1.03 -6.36 0.95
N VAL A 42 -0.27 -6.11 1.16
CA VAL A 42 -0.88 -6.14 2.50
C VAL A 42 -0.86 -7.54 3.09
N GLY A 43 -1.13 -8.58 2.30
CA GLY A 43 -0.99 -9.97 2.74
C GLY A 43 0.42 -10.28 3.23
N CYS A 44 1.44 -9.86 2.47
CA CYS A 44 2.84 -9.97 2.88
C CYS A 44 3.14 -9.16 4.15
N ALA A 45 2.64 -7.93 4.26
CA ALA A 45 2.83 -7.10 5.43
C ALA A 45 2.22 -7.71 6.69
N LEU A 46 0.99 -8.21 6.61
CA LEU A 46 0.33 -8.89 7.72
C LEU A 46 1.10 -10.15 8.14
N ALA A 47 1.66 -10.91 7.20
CA ALA A 47 2.52 -12.04 7.51
C ALA A 47 3.78 -11.60 8.27
N VAL A 48 4.46 -10.53 7.83
CA VAL A 48 5.64 -9.98 8.52
C VAL A 48 5.28 -9.46 9.92
N VAL A 49 4.18 -8.72 10.05
CA VAL A 49 3.71 -8.21 11.35
C VAL A 49 3.35 -9.36 12.30
N THR A 50 2.77 -10.43 11.77
CA THR A 50 2.47 -11.64 12.56
C THR A 50 3.76 -12.31 13.06
N LEU A 51 4.79 -12.42 12.23
CA LEU A 51 6.10 -12.90 12.66
C LEU A 51 6.69 -11.99 13.74
N LEU A 52 6.60 -10.67 13.55
CA LEU A 52 7.13 -9.69 14.48
C LEU A 52 6.43 -9.73 15.85
N SER A 53 5.14 -10.09 15.88
CA SER A 53 4.37 -10.27 17.12
C SER A 53 4.90 -11.38 18.04
N HIS A 54 5.81 -12.24 17.57
CA HIS A 54 6.50 -13.23 18.40
C HIS A 54 7.65 -12.63 19.22
N VAL A 55 8.16 -11.46 18.82
CA VAL A 55 9.35 -10.83 19.41
C VAL A 55 9.00 -9.51 20.11
N MET A 56 7.89 -8.87 19.74
CA MET A 56 7.40 -7.63 20.37
C MET A 56 5.88 -7.66 20.57
N THR A 57 5.39 -6.80 21.47
CA THR A 57 3.95 -6.66 21.70
C THR A 57 3.29 -5.90 20.57
N VAL A 58 2.47 -6.59 19.77
CA VAL A 58 1.69 -5.97 18.68
C VAL A 58 0.20 -6.01 19.04
N PRO A 59 -0.42 -4.86 19.34
CA PRO A 59 -1.86 -4.76 19.57
C PRO A 59 -2.68 -5.20 18.35
N LYS A 60 -3.92 -5.68 18.58
CA LYS A 60 -4.83 -6.04 17.49
C LYS A 60 -5.12 -4.88 16.52
N ILE A 61 -5.27 -3.67 17.07
CA ILE A 61 -5.52 -2.47 16.26
C ILE A 61 -4.37 -2.18 15.28
N SER A 62 -3.15 -2.63 15.59
CA SER A 62 -1.99 -2.45 14.71
C SER A 62 -2.15 -3.17 13.38
N THR A 63 -2.70 -4.40 13.38
CA THR A 63 -2.97 -5.13 12.13
C THR A 63 -4.11 -4.52 11.33
N GLU A 64 -5.12 -3.94 12.00
CA GLU A 64 -6.22 -3.23 11.35
C GLU A 64 -5.74 -1.94 10.68
N ILE A 65 -4.92 -1.15 11.40
CA ILE A 65 -4.29 0.07 10.87
C ILE A 65 -3.32 -0.27 9.73
N ALA A 66 -2.51 -1.33 9.88
CA ALA A 66 -1.60 -1.79 8.84
C ALA A 66 -2.34 -2.17 7.55
N ALA A 67 -3.45 -2.92 7.66
CA ALA A 67 -4.26 -3.29 6.50
C ALA A 67 -4.94 -2.06 5.86
N LEU A 68 -5.49 -1.16 6.67
CA LEU A 68 -6.13 0.07 6.19
C LEU A 68 -5.14 0.97 5.44
N LEU A 69 -3.98 1.25 6.03
CA LEU A 69 -2.92 2.05 5.40
C LEU A 69 -2.39 1.36 4.15
N GLY A 70 -2.03 0.08 4.24
CA GLY A 70 -1.44 -0.65 3.11
C GLY A 70 -2.39 -0.79 1.92
N LEU A 71 -3.69 -1.03 2.15
CA LEU A 71 -4.65 -1.08 1.04
C LEU A 71 -4.87 0.31 0.43
N GLY A 72 -5.14 1.33 1.25
CA GLY A 72 -5.42 2.67 0.74
C GLY A 72 -4.22 3.25 -0.01
N VAL A 73 -3.09 3.31 0.67
CA VAL A 73 -1.84 3.85 0.11
C VAL A 73 -1.35 3.00 -1.08
N GLY A 74 -1.56 1.68 -1.05
CA GLY A 74 -1.13 0.79 -2.13
C GLY A 74 -1.90 0.94 -3.40
N VAL A 75 -3.22 1.07 -3.30
CA VAL A 75 -4.06 1.38 -4.44
C VAL A 75 -3.66 2.75 -5.02
N ASP A 76 -3.48 3.76 -4.17
CA ASP A 76 -3.08 5.10 -4.61
C ASP A 76 -1.73 5.12 -5.33
N TYR A 77 -0.72 4.44 -4.78
CA TYR A 77 0.62 4.36 -5.38
C TYR A 77 0.61 3.62 -6.72
N ALA A 78 -0.06 2.45 -6.78
CA ALA A 78 -0.18 1.68 -8.01
C ALA A 78 -0.93 2.47 -9.09
N LEU A 79 -1.98 3.20 -8.71
CA LEU A 79 -2.71 4.07 -9.65
C LEU A 79 -1.88 5.25 -10.11
N PHE A 80 -1.09 5.85 -9.23
CA PHE A 80 -0.24 6.97 -9.60
C PHE A 80 0.82 6.56 -10.62
N VAL A 81 1.43 5.38 -10.47
CA VAL A 81 2.37 4.81 -11.44
C VAL A 81 1.65 4.42 -12.74
N LEU A 82 0.52 3.71 -12.64
CA LEU A 82 -0.25 3.25 -13.79
C LEU A 82 -0.78 4.41 -14.64
N THR A 83 -1.24 5.48 -14.01
CA THR A 83 -1.76 6.66 -14.71
C THR A 83 -0.65 7.35 -15.50
N ARG A 84 0.56 7.48 -14.95
CA ARG A 84 1.70 8.03 -15.71
C ARG A 84 2.14 7.12 -16.85
N TYR A 85 2.17 5.80 -16.63
CA TYR A 85 2.47 4.85 -17.70
C TYR A 85 1.46 4.98 -18.85
N ARG A 86 0.16 5.09 -18.52
CA ARG A 86 -0.90 5.28 -19.52
C ARG A 86 -0.80 6.61 -20.27
N GLN A 87 -0.42 7.69 -19.59
CA GLN A 87 -0.16 8.98 -20.24
C GLN A 87 0.97 8.85 -21.27
N GLY A 88 2.12 8.27 -20.89
CA GLY A 88 3.23 8.05 -21.83
C GLY A 88 2.87 7.14 -23.00
N ARG A 89 2.03 6.12 -22.77
CA ARG A 89 1.48 5.28 -23.85
C ARG A 89 0.53 6.05 -24.78
N GLY A 90 -0.27 6.97 -24.24
CA GLY A 90 -1.16 7.85 -25.00
C GLY A 90 -0.40 8.85 -25.85
N ASP A 91 0.75 9.32 -25.37
CA ASP A 91 1.66 10.23 -26.07
C ASP A 91 2.52 9.53 -27.14
N GLY A 92 2.32 8.22 -27.34
CA GLY A 92 2.97 7.43 -28.40
C GLY A 92 4.32 6.79 -28.00
N ALA A 93 4.74 6.90 -26.74
CA ALA A 93 6.00 6.29 -26.29
C ALA A 93 5.94 4.74 -26.38
N PRO A 94 7.05 4.05 -26.70
CA PRO A 94 7.11 2.60 -26.63
C PRO A 94 7.00 2.11 -25.17
N PRO A 95 6.62 0.83 -24.93
CA PRO A 95 6.29 0.35 -23.58
C PRO A 95 7.43 0.50 -22.57
N ALA A 96 8.67 0.20 -23.00
CA ALA A 96 9.84 0.32 -22.15
C ALA A 96 10.10 1.77 -21.72
N ASP A 97 10.00 2.73 -22.65
CA ASP A 97 10.25 4.14 -22.37
C ASP A 97 9.14 4.74 -21.50
N ALA A 98 7.88 4.38 -21.75
CA ALA A 98 6.75 4.81 -20.93
C ALA A 98 6.89 4.31 -19.49
N LEU A 99 7.35 3.07 -19.29
CA LEU A 99 7.59 2.50 -17.97
C LEU A 99 8.77 3.18 -17.28
N ALA A 100 9.88 3.39 -17.99
CA ALA A 100 11.06 4.09 -17.46
C ALA A 100 10.72 5.52 -17.02
N ALA A 101 9.95 6.25 -17.83
CA ALA A 101 9.49 7.60 -17.50
C ALA A 101 8.54 7.62 -16.28
N ALA A 102 7.59 6.66 -16.21
CA ALA A 102 6.69 6.52 -15.06
C ALA A 102 7.47 6.19 -13.78
N ALA A 103 8.45 5.28 -13.85
CA ALA A 103 9.30 4.94 -12.71
C ALA A 103 10.18 6.13 -12.27
N ALA A 104 10.76 6.88 -13.21
CA ALA A 104 11.61 8.03 -12.90
C ALA A 104 10.84 9.18 -12.25
N THR A 105 9.57 9.39 -12.62
CA THR A 105 8.74 10.49 -12.11
C THR A 105 7.88 10.04 -10.93
N SER A 106 6.87 9.19 -11.19
CA SER A 106 5.98 8.69 -10.15
C SER A 106 6.71 7.87 -9.10
N GLY A 107 7.69 7.07 -9.50
CA GLY A 107 8.40 6.22 -8.55
C GLY A 107 9.13 7.04 -7.48
N ARG A 108 9.80 8.13 -7.86
CA ARG A 108 10.40 9.07 -6.89
C ARG A 108 9.37 9.69 -5.96
N SER A 109 8.20 10.06 -6.46
CA SER A 109 7.11 10.60 -5.62
C SER A 109 6.57 9.57 -4.64
N VAL A 110 6.40 8.31 -5.06
CA VAL A 110 5.95 7.20 -4.19
C VAL A 110 6.95 6.95 -3.08
N VAL A 111 8.25 6.89 -3.40
CA VAL A 111 9.31 6.74 -2.38
C VAL A 111 9.27 7.90 -1.39
N PHE A 112 9.15 9.14 -1.87
CA PHE A 112 9.10 10.31 -1.00
C PHE A 112 7.88 10.31 -0.08
N ALA A 113 6.70 9.95 -0.60
CA ALA A 113 5.48 9.80 0.19
C ALA A 113 5.63 8.69 1.23
N GLY A 114 6.13 7.52 0.84
CA GLY A 114 6.35 6.38 1.75
C GLY A 114 7.32 6.71 2.88
N VAL A 115 8.44 7.38 2.57
CA VAL A 115 9.40 7.87 3.58
C VAL A 115 8.74 8.87 4.52
N THR A 116 7.95 9.82 4.01
CA THR A 116 7.26 10.82 4.84
C THR A 116 6.31 10.17 5.84
N VAL A 117 5.57 9.14 5.42
CA VAL A 117 4.70 8.37 6.30
C VAL A 117 5.52 7.60 7.35
N CYS A 118 6.62 6.96 6.94
CA CYS A 118 7.50 6.27 7.88
C CYS A 118 8.12 7.21 8.92
N VAL A 119 8.53 8.41 8.52
CA VAL A 119 9.06 9.44 9.44
C VAL A 119 7.97 9.90 10.41
N SER A 120 6.74 10.10 9.93
CA SER A 120 5.61 10.46 10.78
C SER A 120 5.32 9.37 11.83
N LEU A 121 5.35 8.10 11.42
CA LEU A 121 5.16 6.95 12.31
C LEU A 121 6.32 6.76 13.29
N ALA A 122 7.56 7.07 12.89
CA ALA A 122 8.71 7.05 13.79
C ALA A 122 8.56 8.06 14.94
N GLY A 123 7.83 9.16 14.73
CA GLY A 123 7.46 10.09 15.79
C GLY A 123 6.66 9.41 16.92
N LEU A 124 5.84 8.41 16.60
CA LEU A 124 5.05 7.68 17.59
C LEU A 124 5.92 6.84 18.55
N LEU A 125 7.10 6.39 18.08
CA LEU A 125 8.08 5.67 18.90
C LEU A 125 8.67 6.52 20.02
N THR A 126 8.65 7.85 19.88
CA THR A 126 9.21 8.77 20.88
C THR A 126 8.38 8.86 22.16
N VAL A 127 7.15 8.34 22.15
CA VAL A 127 6.26 8.32 23.31
C VAL A 127 6.72 7.30 24.36
N GLY A 128 7.45 6.25 23.96
CA GLY A 128 7.99 5.24 24.87
C GLY A 128 6.95 4.28 25.45
N MET A 129 5.80 4.12 24.79
CA MET A 129 4.76 3.15 25.17
C MET A 129 4.79 1.93 24.22
N PRO A 130 5.01 0.69 24.72
CA PRO A 130 5.08 -0.51 23.88
C PRO A 130 3.84 -0.75 23.01
N PHE A 131 2.67 -0.30 23.47
CA PHE A 131 1.43 -0.34 22.70
C PHE A 131 1.52 0.51 21.42
N LEU A 132 2.04 1.73 21.54
CA LEU A 132 2.19 2.65 20.42
C LEU A 132 3.33 2.22 19.48
N ASP A 133 4.40 1.64 20.03
CA ASP A 133 5.50 1.08 19.25
C ASP A 133 5.02 -0.03 18.31
N GLY A 134 4.19 -0.95 18.81
CA GLY A 134 3.61 -2.02 18.01
C GLY A 134 2.71 -1.49 16.87
N ILE A 135 1.99 -0.37 17.07
CA ILE A 135 1.21 0.29 16.02
C ILE A 135 2.13 0.92 14.98
N ALA A 136 3.13 1.70 15.42
CA ALA A 136 4.07 2.40 14.55
C ALA A 136 4.82 1.43 13.63
N VAL A 137 5.35 0.35 14.20
CA VAL A 137 6.13 -0.64 13.44
C VAL A 137 5.24 -1.40 12.46
N ALA A 138 4.06 -1.86 12.88
CA ALA A 138 3.15 -2.58 11.98
C ALA A 138 2.71 -1.72 10.80
N ALA A 139 2.35 -0.46 11.06
CA ALA A 139 1.97 0.50 10.02
C ALA A 139 3.15 0.81 9.07
N ALA A 140 4.35 1.01 9.61
CA ALA A 140 5.53 1.32 8.81
C ALA A 140 5.92 0.15 7.89
N VAL A 141 5.90 -1.08 8.40
CA VAL A 141 6.15 -2.29 7.60
C VAL A 141 5.15 -2.41 6.46
N SER A 142 3.87 -2.18 6.74
CA SER A 142 2.82 -2.21 5.72
C SER A 142 3.08 -1.21 4.59
N VAL A 143 3.30 0.05 4.95
CA VAL A 143 3.56 1.12 3.97
C VAL A 143 4.81 0.86 3.14
N LEU A 144 5.89 0.37 3.76
CA LEU A 144 7.13 0.05 3.06
C LEU A 144 6.94 -1.08 2.04
N LEU A 145 6.30 -2.19 2.44
CA LEU A 145 6.06 -3.31 1.55
C LEU A 145 5.12 -2.94 0.40
N THR A 146 4.11 -2.13 0.71
CA THR A 146 3.20 -1.60 -0.30
C THR A 146 3.89 -0.65 -1.29
N ALA A 147 4.76 0.24 -0.81
CA ALA A 147 5.55 1.11 -1.69
C ALA A 147 6.50 0.32 -2.58
N LEU A 148 7.16 -0.71 -2.03
CA LEU A 148 8.02 -1.61 -2.81
C LEU A 148 7.23 -2.39 -3.87
N ALA A 149 6.05 -2.89 -3.53
CA ALA A 149 5.18 -3.59 -4.46
C ALA A 149 4.64 -2.69 -5.58
N ALA A 150 4.48 -1.39 -5.35
CA ALA A 150 4.08 -0.45 -6.40
C ALA A 150 5.23 -0.10 -7.37
N LEU A 151 6.48 -0.33 -6.96
CA LEU A 151 7.69 0.00 -7.73
C LEU A 151 8.32 -1.21 -8.44
N THR A 152 7.84 -2.42 -8.15
CA THR A 152 8.35 -3.70 -8.67
C THR A 152 7.31 -4.37 -9.55
#